data_AF-A0AAJ1KZF0-F1
#
_entry.id   AF-A0AAJ1KZF0-F1
#
_cell.length_a   1.000
_cell.length_b   1.000
_cell.length_c   1.000
_cell.angle_alpha   90.00
_cell.angle_beta   90.00
_cell.angle_gamma   90.00
#
_symmetry.space_group_name_H-M   'P 1'
#
loop_
_entity.id
_entity.type
_entity.pdbx_description
1 polymer ?
#
loop_
_entity_poly.entity_id
_entity_poly.type
_entity_poly.pdbx_seq_one_letter_code
_entity_poly.pdbx_strand_id
1 'polypeptide(L)'
;MDNKELVIYKNSISSTELTKTTQEITNLIPNISKKDKFATSVVNIIRSEEFITELDNEIGSIRENENQEQFIARGKSIVKKILYRKFNIK
;
A
#
# COMPACT_ATOMS: atom_id res chain seq x y z
N MET A 1 37.33 -1.92 18.10
CA MET A 1 37.40 -2.66 16.82
C MET A 1 38.24 -1.81 15.89
N ASP A 2 39.46 -2.25 15.59
CA ASP A 2 40.43 -1.52 14.76
C ASP A 2 40.05 -1.65 13.28
N ASN A 3 40.38 -0.64 12.47
CA ASN A 3 40.05 -0.61 11.03
C ASN A 3 40.73 -1.78 10.28
N LYS A 4 41.86 -2.28 10.80
CA LYS A 4 42.54 -3.47 10.27
C LYS A 4 41.77 -4.76 10.53
N GLU A 5 41.12 -4.89 11.69
CA GLU A 5 40.29 -6.06 12.03
C GLU A 5 39.05 -6.13 11.12
N LEU A 6 38.47 -4.98 10.78
CA LEU A 6 37.33 -4.89 9.86
C LEU A 6 37.68 -5.34 8.44
N VAL A 7 38.87 -4.99 7.94
CA VAL A 7 39.34 -5.40 6.61
C VAL A 7 39.60 -6.91 6.56
N ILE A 8 40.19 -7.48 7.61
CA ILE A 8 40.40 -8.93 7.71
C ILE A 8 39.06 -9.66 7.75
N TYR A 9 38.11 -9.18 8.55
CA TYR A 9 36.77 -9.76 8.61
C TYR A 9 36.07 -9.71 7.25
N LYS A 10 36.11 -8.56 6.56
CA LYS A 10 35.54 -8.40 5.21
C LYS A 10 36.15 -9.35 4.19
N ASN A 11 37.46 -9.61 4.29
CA ASN A 11 38.17 -10.51 3.39
C ASN A 11 38.00 -11.99 3.75
N SER A 12 37.63 -12.31 5.00
CA SER A 12 37.34 -13.68 5.46
C SER A 12 35.93 -14.16 5.12
N ILE A 13 35.02 -13.25 4.79
CA ILE A 13 33.67 -13.61 4.36
C ILE A 13 33.76 -14.15 2.93
N SER A 14 33.47 -15.44 2.76
CA SER A 14 33.50 -16.05 1.44
C SER A 14 32.43 -15.43 0.55
N SER A 15 32.75 -15.18 -0.73
CA SER A 15 31.77 -14.68 -1.71
C SER A 15 30.53 -15.57 -1.81
N THR A 16 30.68 -16.87 -1.50
CA THR A 16 29.59 -17.87 -1.45
C THR A 16 28.66 -17.68 -0.26
N GLU A 17 29.18 -17.25 0.89
CA GLU A 17 28.38 -16.96 2.09
C GLU A 17 27.63 -15.64 1.93
N LEU A 18 28.26 -14.64 1.32
CA LEU A 18 27.63 -13.37 0.93
C LEU A 18 26.47 -13.59 -0.05
N THR A 19 26.67 -14.41 -1.08
CA THR A 19 25.60 -14.72 -2.05
C THR A 19 24.49 -15.52 -1.42
N LYS A 20 24.79 -16.52 -0.59
CA LYS A 20 23.77 -17.28 0.14
C LYS A 20 22.95 -16.40 1.08
N THR A 21 23.60 -15.55 1.86
CA THR A 21 22.93 -14.60 2.76
C THR A 21 22.08 -13.60 1.98
N THR A 22 22.58 -13.11 0.84
CA THR A 22 21.81 -12.20 -0.04
C THR A 22 20.58 -12.89 -0.62
N GLN A 23 20.71 -14.16 -1.03
CA GLN A 23 19.59 -14.96 -1.52
C GLN A 23 18.55 -15.22 -0.42
N GLU A 24 19.01 -15.55 0.79
CA GLU A 24 18.15 -15.75 1.96
C GLU A 24 17.40 -14.46 2.33
N ILE A 25 18.09 -13.31 2.37
CA ILE A 25 17.45 -11.99 2.56
C ILE A 25 16.45 -11.68 1.44
N THR A 26 16.80 -11.96 0.19
CA THR A 26 15.92 -11.74 -0.96
C THR A 26 14.67 -12.61 -0.90
N ASN A 27 14.80 -13.84 -0.38
CA ASN A 27 13.67 -14.76 -0.16
C ASN A 27 12.82 -14.37 1.07
N LEU A 28 13.38 -13.61 2.02
CA LEU A 28 12.66 -13.04 3.17
C LEU A 28 11.93 -11.74 2.81
N ILE A 29 12.29 -11.07 1.72
CA ILE A 29 11.47 -10.00 1.16
C ILE A 29 10.23 -10.70 0.59
N PRO A 30 9.04 -10.54 1.21
CA PRO A 30 7.84 -11.15 0.67
C PRO A 30 7.76 -10.73 -0.78
N ASN A 31 7.53 -11.68 -1.67
CA ASN A 31 7.36 -11.42 -3.09
C ASN A 31 6.09 -10.58 -3.22
N ILE A 32 6.20 -9.25 -3.02
CA ILE A 32 5.11 -8.29 -2.95
C ILE A 32 4.40 -8.46 -4.27
N SER A 33 3.31 -9.21 -4.24
CA SER A 33 2.64 -9.61 -5.46
C SER A 33 2.17 -8.33 -6.14
N LYS A 34 2.01 -8.35 -7.47
CA LYS A 34 1.43 -7.18 -8.16
C LYS A 34 0.09 -6.74 -7.53
N LYS A 35 -0.63 -7.69 -6.92
CA LYS A 35 -1.84 -7.47 -6.13
C LYS A 35 -1.58 -6.66 -4.86
N ASP A 36 -0.48 -6.90 -4.15
CA ASP A 36 -0.11 -6.15 -2.96
C ASP A 36 0.28 -4.71 -3.30
N LYS A 37 1.04 -4.50 -4.40
CA LYS A 37 1.33 -3.15 -4.90
C LYS A 37 0.07 -2.38 -5.29
N PHE A 38 -0.86 -3.04 -5.99
CA PHE A 38 -2.15 -2.44 -6.35
C PHE A 38 -2.98 -2.11 -5.10
N ALA A 39 -3.07 -3.02 -4.12
CA ALA A 39 -3.78 -2.77 -2.88
C ALA A 39 -3.18 -1.60 -2.10
N THR A 40 -1.84 -1.49 -2.01
CA THR A 40 -1.17 -0.34 -1.40
C THR A 40 -1.48 0.96 -2.14
N SER A 41 -1.41 0.97 -3.48
CA SER A 41 -1.76 2.14 -4.28
C SER A 41 -3.20 2.59 -4.07
N VAL A 42 -4.14 1.64 -4.05
CA VAL A 42 -5.55 1.92 -3.75
C VAL A 42 -5.68 2.54 -2.37
N VAL A 43 -5.11 1.93 -1.32
CA VAL A 43 -5.16 2.45 0.07
C VAL A 43 -4.61 3.87 0.17
N ASN A 44 -3.49 4.17 -0.48
CA ASN A 44 -2.90 5.51 -0.48
C ASN A 44 -3.82 6.53 -1.15
N ILE A 45 -4.51 6.15 -2.22
CA ILE A 45 -5.48 7.02 -2.90
C ILE A 45 -6.68 7.30 -2.00
N ILE A 46 -7.29 6.28 -1.36
CA ILE A 46 -8.48 6.49 -0.51
C ILE A 46 -8.18 7.36 0.72
N ARG A 47 -6.92 7.35 1.18
CA ARG A 47 -6.45 8.14 2.33
C ARG A 47 -6.02 9.55 1.97
N SER A 48 -5.91 9.87 0.68
CA SER A 48 -5.54 11.22 0.26
C SER A 48 -6.65 12.22 0.63
N GLU A 49 -6.25 13.44 1.01
CA GLU A 49 -7.20 14.52 1.28
C GLU A 49 -8.10 14.79 0.08
N GLU A 50 -7.53 14.75 -1.14
CA GLU A 50 -8.28 14.90 -2.40
C GLU A 50 -9.43 13.89 -2.48
N PHE A 51 -9.17 12.61 -2.20
CA PHE A 51 -10.21 11.59 -2.24
C PHE A 51 -11.28 11.82 -1.16
N ILE A 52 -10.87 12.18 0.05
CA ILE A 52 -11.80 12.44 1.16
C ILE A 52 -12.69 13.64 0.84
N THR A 53 -12.13 14.71 0.30
CA THR A 53 -12.87 15.90 -0.14
C THR A 53 -13.83 15.56 -1.30
N GLU A 54 -13.40 14.75 -2.28
CA GLU A 54 -14.27 14.30 -3.37
C GLU A 54 -15.43 13.45 -2.84
N LEU A 55 -15.16 12.53 -1.91
CA LEU A 55 -16.18 11.71 -1.26
C LEU A 55 -17.18 12.57 -0.46
N ASP A 56 -16.69 13.51 0.34
CA ASP A 56 -17.53 14.40 1.16
C ASP A 56 -18.45 15.26 0.28
N ASN A 57 -17.91 15.82 -0.81
CA ASN A 57 -18.69 16.60 -1.77
C ASN A 57 -19.76 15.75 -2.48
N GLU A 58 -19.46 14.50 -2.85
CA GLU A 58 -20.42 13.63 -3.54
C GLU A 58 -21.45 13.00 -2.60
N ILE A 59 -21.07 12.65 -1.37
CA ILE A 59 -22.01 12.11 -0.39
C ILE A 59 -22.88 13.24 0.16
N GLY A 60 -22.34 14.41 0.45
CA GLY A 60 -23.09 15.52 1.04
C GLY A 60 -23.81 15.14 2.34
N SER A 61 -24.79 15.95 2.71
CA SER A 61 -25.52 15.80 3.97
C SER A 61 -26.42 14.56 4.00
N ILE A 62 -26.81 14.17 5.23
CA ILE A 62 -27.83 13.15 5.48
C ILE A 62 -29.17 13.65 4.91
N ARG A 63 -29.90 12.77 4.24
CA ARG A 63 -31.20 13.10 3.61
C ARG A 63 -32.35 12.97 4.62
N GLU A 64 -33.41 13.74 4.41
CA GLU A 64 -34.66 13.53 5.15
C GLU A 64 -35.16 12.09 4.92
N ASN A 65 -35.31 11.32 5.99
CA ASN A 65 -35.67 9.89 6.02
C ASN A 65 -34.55 8.89 5.69
N GLU A 66 -33.29 9.34 5.67
CA GLU A 66 -32.15 8.43 5.59
C GLU A 66 -31.68 7.99 6.98
N ASN A 67 -31.68 6.69 7.23
CA ASN A 67 -31.08 6.13 8.44
C ASN A 67 -29.57 5.90 8.26
N GLN A 68 -28.88 5.58 9.36
CA GLN A 68 -27.43 5.40 9.36
C GLN A 68 -26.96 4.32 8.36
N GLU A 69 -27.67 3.19 8.27
CA GLU A 69 -27.30 2.10 7.37
C GLU A 69 -27.43 2.52 5.89
N GLN A 70 -28.49 3.25 5.57
CA GLN A 70 -28.73 3.80 4.24
C GLN A 70 -27.68 4.85 3.86
N PHE A 71 -27.30 5.73 4.80
CA PHE A 71 -26.22 6.69 4.62
C PHE A 71 -24.88 6.00 4.33
N ILE A 72 -24.53 4.98 5.14
CA ILE A 72 -23.32 4.18 4.94
C ILE A 72 -23.35 3.44 3.59
N ALA A 73 -24.48 2.84 3.23
CA ALA A 73 -24.63 2.14 1.95
C ALA A 73 -24.45 3.08 0.75
N ARG A 74 -24.98 4.30 0.85
CA ARG A 74 -24.79 5.35 -0.16
C ARG A 74 -23.33 5.79 -0.25
N GLY A 75 -22.67 6.02 0.87
CA GLY A 75 -21.24 6.31 0.92
C GLY A 75 -20.39 5.21 0.26
N LYS A 76 -20.66 3.93 0.56
CA LYS A 76 -19.98 2.79 -0.09
C LYS A 76 -20.18 2.78 -1.61
N SER A 77 -21.40 3.08 -2.07
CA SER A 77 -21.70 3.17 -3.51
C SER A 77 -20.91 4.28 -4.19
N ILE A 78 -20.78 5.44 -3.55
CA ILE A 78 -20.02 6.59 -4.04
C ILE A 78 -18.52 6.28 -4.09
N VAL A 79 -17.96 5.72 -3.01
CA VAL A 79 -16.55 5.26 -2.99
C VAL A 79 -16.25 4.34 -4.17
N LYS A 80 -17.14 3.38 -4.46
CA LYS A 80 -17.00 2.48 -5.61
C LYS A 80 -16.96 3.25 -6.94
N LYS A 81 -17.83 4.24 -7.13
CA LYS A 81 -17.86 5.10 -8.34
C LYS A 81 -16.59 5.91 -8.50
N ILE A 82 -16.11 6.57 -7.44
CA ILE A 82 -14.87 7.36 -7.45
C ILE A 82 -13.68 6.46 -7.84
N LEU A 83 -13.58 5.28 -7.23
CA LEU A 83 -12.51 4.31 -7.56
C LEU A 83 -12.58 3.86 -9.03
N TYR A 84 -13.76 3.54 -9.56
CA TYR A 84 -13.88 3.16 -10.97
C TYR A 84 -13.46 4.27 -11.93
N ARG A 85 -13.79 5.53 -11.63
CA ARG A 85 -13.30 6.68 -12.41
C ARG A 85 -11.78 6.82 -12.31
N LYS A 86 -11.20 6.82 -11.10
CA LYS A 86 -9.76 7.01 -10.90
C LYS A 86 -8.90 5.89 -11.49
N PHE A 87 -9.38 4.64 -11.48
CA PHE A 87 -8.66 3.49 -12.02
C PHE A 87 -9.09 3.10 -13.44
N ASN A 88 -10.02 3.84 -14.05
CA ASN A 88 -10.57 3.57 -15.38
C ASN A 88 -11.09 2.13 -15.57
N ILE A 89 -11.69 1.59 -14.50
CA ILE A 89 -12.26 0.24 -14.48
C ILE A 89 -13.70 0.36 -15.01
N LYS A 90 -13.95 -0.18 -16.20
CA LYS A 90 -15.28 -0.24 -16.83
C LYS A 90 -16.12 -1.38 -16.27
#